data_AF-A0AAP0RF65-F1
#
_entry.id   AF-A0AAP0RF65-F1
#
_cell.length_a   1.000
_cell.length_b   1.000
_cell.length_c   1.000
_cell.angle_alpha   90.00
_cell.angle_beta   90.00
_cell.angle_gamma   90.00
#
_symmetry.space_group_name_H-M   'P 1'
#
loop_
_entity.id
_entity.type
_entity.pdbx_description
1 polymer ?
#
loop_
_entity_poly.entity_id
_entity_poly.type
_entity_poly.pdbx_seq_one_letter_code
_entity_poly.pdbx_strand_id
1 'polypeptide(L)'
;MPSSDKESYHKYMNSIPCVTELLQAGVHFKKGDPSEILNIQFKDSVMIIPPKTILDNAESFIRNLIHAYEPCDHSCEDKITSYAVLLENLINSRRDIDFLRKKGLLLVT
;
A
#
# COMPACT_ATOMS: atom_id res chain seq x y z
N MET A 1 -26.91 14.80 -16.57
CA MET A 1 -26.59 13.42 -17.01
C MET A 1 -27.25 13.16 -18.36
N PRO A 2 -26.71 12.29 -19.23
CA PRO A 2 -25.62 11.31 -19.05
C PRO A 2 -24.26 11.85 -19.58
N SER A 3 -23.05 11.49 -19.13
CA SER A 3 -22.36 10.22 -18.79
C SER A 3 -21.41 9.79 -19.92
N SER A 4 -20.25 9.24 -19.53
CA SER A 4 -19.08 8.84 -20.38
C SER A 4 -18.21 10.06 -20.71
N ASP A 5 -17.05 10.33 -20.10
CA ASP A 5 -15.88 9.46 -20.03
C ASP A 5 -15.06 9.77 -18.75
N LYS A 6 -15.21 8.97 -17.70
CA LYS A 6 -14.22 8.90 -16.62
C LYS A 6 -13.45 7.59 -16.62
N GLU A 7 -13.54 6.84 -17.72
CA GLU A 7 -13.12 5.43 -17.78
C GLU A 7 -11.80 5.19 -18.53
N SER A 8 -11.03 6.25 -18.89
CA SER A 8 -9.82 6.05 -19.70
C SER A 8 -8.48 6.30 -19.00
N TYR A 9 -8.44 6.83 -17.76
CA TYR A 9 -7.17 7.12 -17.08
C TYR A 9 -6.58 5.94 -16.29
N HIS A 10 -7.31 4.83 -16.10
CA HIS A 10 -6.82 3.67 -15.36
C HIS A 10 -6.25 2.54 -16.22
N LYS A 11 -6.29 2.64 -17.56
CA LYS A 11 -5.98 1.51 -18.45
C LYS A 11 -4.48 1.23 -18.67
N TYR A 12 -3.57 2.04 -18.13
CA TYR A 12 -2.12 1.92 -18.42
C TYR A 12 -1.16 2.08 -17.23
N MET A 13 -1.65 1.95 -15.99
CA MET A 13 -0.74 1.67 -14.87
C MET A 13 -0.64 0.14 -14.77
N ASN A 14 0.58 -0.39 -14.88
CA ASN A 14 0.85 -1.80 -14.55
C ASN A 14 0.49 -2.00 -13.07
N SER A 15 -0.80 -2.28 -12.79
CA SER A 15 -1.33 -2.44 -11.45
C SER A 15 -0.60 -3.61 -10.81
N ILE A 16 -0.05 -3.35 -9.63
CA ILE A 16 0.61 -4.38 -8.84
C ILE A 16 -0.48 -5.38 -8.44
N PRO A 17 -0.27 -6.70 -8.62
CA PRO A 17 -1.25 -7.69 -8.24
C PRO A 17 -1.60 -7.59 -6.76
N CYS A 18 -2.85 -7.89 -6.40
CA CYS A 18 -3.28 -7.83 -5.01
C CYS A 18 -2.60 -8.93 -4.17
N VAL A 19 -2.70 -8.85 -2.83
CA VAL A 19 -2.12 -9.85 -1.92
C VAL A 19 -2.54 -11.27 -2.29
N THR A 20 -3.82 -11.49 -2.60
CA THR A 20 -4.33 -12.81 -3.01
C THR A 20 -3.62 -13.32 -4.27
N GLU A 21 -3.44 -12.49 -5.29
CA GLU A 21 -2.77 -12.88 -6.55
C GLU A 21 -1.27 -13.10 -6.34
N LEU A 22 -0.63 -12.27 -5.53
CA LEU A 22 0.78 -12.43 -5.17
C LEU A 22 1.01 -13.74 -4.40
N LEU A 23 0.11 -14.11 -3.48
CA LEU A 23 0.17 -15.40 -2.79
C LEU A 23 0.02 -16.57 -3.77
N GLN A 24 -0.88 -16.47 -4.75
CA GLN A 24 -1.05 -17.50 -5.79
C GLN A 24 0.19 -17.61 -6.70
N ALA A 25 0.87 -16.49 -6.96
CA ALA A 25 2.12 -16.45 -7.69
C ALA A 25 3.35 -16.93 -6.87
N GLY A 26 3.16 -17.32 -5.61
CA GLY A 26 4.23 -17.83 -4.74
C GLY A 26 5.01 -16.75 -3.98
N VAL A 27 4.50 -15.51 -3.94
CA VAL A 27 5.09 -14.43 -3.14
C VAL A 27 4.71 -14.60 -1.68
N HIS A 28 5.69 -14.44 -0.80
CA HIS A 28 5.51 -14.54 0.65
C HIS A 28 5.58 -13.16 1.29
N PHE A 29 4.84 -12.97 2.39
CA PHE A 29 4.82 -11.71 3.12
C PHE A 29 5.50 -11.86 4.49
N LYS A 30 6.38 -10.90 4.81
CA LYS A 30 7.08 -10.80 6.11
C LYS A 30 6.99 -9.39 6.68
N LYS A 31 7.13 -9.30 8.00
CA LYS A 31 7.22 -8.02 8.71
C LYS A 31 8.59 -7.39 8.48
N GLY A 32 8.59 -6.13 8.08
CA GLY A 32 9.77 -5.28 8.04
C GLY A 32 10.06 -4.60 9.38
N ASP A 33 11.05 -3.71 9.36
CA ASP A 33 11.40 -2.90 10.51
C ASP A 33 10.31 -1.84 10.78
N PRO A 34 9.76 -1.75 12.00
CA PRO A 34 8.79 -0.71 12.35
C PRO A 34 9.37 0.72 12.34
N SER A 35 10.69 0.93 12.36
CA SER A 35 11.28 2.27 12.18
C SER A 35 11.24 2.76 10.74
N GLU A 36 11.10 1.84 9.78
CA GLU A 36 11.17 2.08 8.34
C GLU A 36 9.75 2.16 7.73
N ILE A 37 9.01 3.19 8.13
CA ILE A 37 7.54 3.31 7.94
C ILE A 37 7.09 3.20 6.47
N LEU A 38 7.91 3.65 5.52
CA LEU A 38 7.60 3.65 4.07
C LEU A 38 8.41 2.61 3.28
N ASN A 39 9.28 1.84 3.94
CA ASN A 39 10.23 0.97 3.26
C ASN A 39 9.61 -0.40 2.98
N ILE A 40 9.20 -0.63 1.74
CA ILE A 40 8.76 -1.93 1.26
C ILE A 40 9.87 -2.55 0.42
N GLN A 41 10.26 -3.78 0.76
CA GLN A 41 11.31 -4.50 0.05
C GLN A 41 10.74 -5.76 -0.61
N PHE A 42 11.18 -6.04 -1.82
CA PHE A 42 10.90 -7.29 -2.51
C PHE A 42 12.21 -7.98 -2.86
N LYS A 43 12.45 -9.16 -2.27
CA LYS A 43 13.66 -9.95 -2.51
C LYS A 43 13.36 -11.44 -2.37
N ASP A 44 13.88 -12.24 -3.29
CA ASP A 44 13.75 -13.71 -3.26
C ASP A 44 12.29 -14.18 -3.11
N SER A 45 11.37 -13.55 -3.84
CA SER A 45 9.92 -13.79 -3.76
C SER A 45 9.29 -13.51 -2.39
N VAL A 46 9.96 -12.70 -1.55
CA VAL A 46 9.46 -12.23 -0.27
C VAL A 46 9.22 -10.73 -0.34
N MET A 47 7.99 -10.32 -0.12
CA MET A 47 7.60 -8.94 0.12
C MET A 47 7.65 -8.64 1.63
N ILE A 48 8.45 -7.65 2.01
CA ILE A 48 8.64 -7.20 3.38
C ILE A 48 7.92 -5.87 3.53
N ILE A 49 6.92 -5.83 4.41
CA ILE A 49 6.07 -4.65 4.64
C ILE A 49 6.20 -4.23 6.12
N PRO A 50 6.36 -2.93 6.41
CA PRO A 50 6.40 -2.44 7.78
C PRO A 50 5.04 -2.68 8.48
N PRO A 51 5.04 -3.07 9.77
CA PRO A 51 3.86 -3.63 10.45
C PRO A 51 2.76 -2.63 10.84
N LYS A 52 2.91 -1.34 10.55
CA LYS A 52 2.06 -0.25 11.06
C LYS A 52 1.19 0.42 10.00
N THR A 53 0.76 -0.31 8.98
CA THR A 53 -0.23 0.23 8.05
C THR A 53 -1.61 0.18 8.70
N ILE A 54 -2.12 1.35 9.12
CA ILE A 54 -3.47 1.51 9.69
C ILE A 54 -4.42 1.74 8.52
N LEU A 55 -5.38 0.83 8.28
CA LEU A 55 -6.28 0.93 7.12
C LEU A 55 -7.44 1.90 7.31
N ASP A 56 -8.09 1.90 8.47
CA ASP A 56 -9.26 2.76 8.73
C ASP A 56 -8.90 4.24 8.65
N ASN A 57 -7.63 4.53 8.89
CA ASN A 57 -7.03 5.84 8.77
C ASN A 57 -5.94 5.87 7.70
N ALA A 58 -5.87 4.96 6.72
CA ALA A 58 -4.76 4.96 5.75
C ALA A 58 -4.67 6.30 5.03
N GLU A 59 -5.81 6.84 4.58
CA GLU A 59 -5.89 8.16 3.99
C GLU A 59 -5.49 9.27 4.98
N SER A 60 -5.96 9.20 6.23
CA SER A 60 -5.61 10.16 7.28
C SER A 60 -4.13 10.06 7.69
N PHE A 61 -3.55 8.87 7.70
CA PHE A 61 -2.18 8.56 8.02
C PHE A 61 -1.25 9.02 6.91
N ILE A 62 -1.60 8.75 5.65
CA ILE A 62 -0.92 9.25 4.46
C ILE A 62 -0.98 10.79 4.45
N ARG A 63 -2.15 11.40 4.66
CA ARG A 63 -2.28 12.86 4.80
C ARG A 63 -1.44 13.40 5.96
N ASN A 64 -1.47 12.75 7.13
CA ASN A 64 -0.65 13.17 8.27
C ASN A 64 0.84 13.04 7.98
N LEU A 65 1.28 12.04 7.21
CA LEU A 65 2.67 11.92 6.77
C LEU A 65 3.04 13.03 5.78
N ILE A 66 2.18 13.32 4.79
CA ILE A 66 2.40 14.43 3.84
C ILE A 66 2.52 15.76 4.59
N HIS A 67 1.59 16.04 5.53
CA HIS A 67 1.59 17.27 6.33
C HIS A 67 2.69 17.30 7.39
N ALA A 68 3.12 16.18 7.95
CA ALA A 68 4.21 16.12 8.94
C ALA A 68 5.60 16.19 8.31
N TYR A 69 5.73 15.85 7.02
CA TYR A 69 6.98 15.91 6.26
C TYR A 69 7.10 17.18 5.40
N GLU A 70 6.25 18.19 5.61
CA GLU A 70 6.14 19.41 4.81
C GLU A 70 7.44 20.23 4.60
N PRO A 71 8.48 20.23 5.47
CA PRO A 71 9.72 20.94 5.13
C PRO A 71 10.68 20.13 4.22
N CYS A 72 10.37 18.87 3.91
CA CYS A 72 11.28 17.99 3.18
C CYS A 72 10.83 17.88 1.71
N ASP A 73 11.50 18.63 0.83
CA ASP A 73 11.71 18.43 -0.61
C ASP A 73 10.70 17.52 -1.35
N HIS A 74 10.09 17.98 -2.46
CA HIS A 74 9.02 17.29 -3.23
C HIS A 74 9.19 15.76 -3.43
N SER A 75 10.44 15.27 -3.45
CA SER A 75 10.79 13.84 -3.39
C SER A 75 10.12 13.02 -2.27
N CYS A 76 9.73 13.64 -1.15
CA CYS A 76 9.07 12.94 -0.04
C CYS A 76 7.59 12.68 -0.35
N GLU A 77 6.92 13.63 -0.98
CA GLU A 77 5.53 13.53 -1.44
C GLU A 77 5.37 12.42 -2.48
N ASP A 78 6.32 12.28 -3.40
CA ASP A 78 6.35 11.20 -4.39
C ASP A 78 6.46 9.81 -3.75
N LYS A 79 7.29 9.67 -2.71
CA LYS A 79 7.45 8.41 -1.97
C LYS A 79 6.18 8.03 -1.21
N ILE A 80 5.53 9.00 -0.57
CA ILE A 80 4.29 8.78 0.18
C ILE A 80 3.15 8.43 -0.78
N THR A 81 3.04 9.12 -1.91
CA THR A 81 2.04 8.84 -2.95
C THR A 81 2.25 7.45 -3.57
N SER A 82 3.50 7.09 -3.86
CA SER A 82 3.85 5.75 -4.37
C SER A 82 3.50 4.65 -3.37
N TYR A 83 3.70 4.90 -2.08
CA TYR A 83 3.30 3.99 -1.01
C TYR A 83 1.78 3.84 -0.91
N ALA A 84 1.03 4.93 -1.03
CA ALA A 84 -0.42 4.93 -1.03
C ALA A 84 -1.00 4.08 -2.17
N VAL A 85 -0.53 4.32 -3.40
CA VAL A 85 -0.96 3.58 -4.60
C VAL A 85 -0.59 2.09 -4.49
N LEU A 86 0.55 1.77 -3.91
CA LEU A 86 0.95 0.38 -3.67
C LEU A 86 0.00 -0.33 -2.70
N LEU A 87 -0.37 0.32 -1.58
CA LEU A 87 -1.31 -0.26 -0.61
C LEU A 87 -2.70 -0.44 -1.20
N GLU A 88 -3.18 0.53 -1.99
CA GLU A 88 -4.46 0.46 -2.69
C GLU A 88 -4.51 -0.75 -3.64
N ASN A 89 -3.43 -1.01 -4.39
CA ASN A 89 -3.32 -2.17 -5.26
C ASN A 89 -3.25 -3.51 -4.47
N LEU A 90 -2.48 -3.55 -3.38
CA LEU A 90 -2.30 -4.75 -2.57
C LEU A 90 -3.61 -5.18 -1.88
N ILE A 91 -4.46 -4.21 -1.52
CA ILE A 91 -5.65 -4.40 -0.69
C ILE A 91 -6.90 -4.20 -1.55
N ASN A 92 -7.19 -5.19 -2.37
CA ASN A 92 -8.36 -5.16 -3.26
C ASN A 92 -9.61 -5.80 -2.62
N SER A 93 -9.44 -6.63 -1.59
CA SER A 93 -10.54 -7.35 -0.96
C SER A 93 -10.40 -7.48 0.57
N ARG A 94 -11.52 -7.77 1.24
CA ARG A 94 -11.52 -8.09 2.69
C ARG A 94 -10.60 -9.27 3.03
N ARG A 95 -10.41 -10.22 2.11
CA ARG A 95 -9.50 -11.35 2.30
C ARG A 95 -8.05 -10.90 2.41
N ASP A 96 -7.66 -9.89 1.62
CA ASP A 96 -6.32 -9.31 1.67
C ASP A 96 -6.07 -8.62 3.02
N ILE A 97 -7.08 -7.87 3.50
CA ILE A 97 -7.07 -7.24 4.83
C ILE A 97 -6.91 -8.30 5.93
N ASP A 98 -7.74 -9.34 5.91
CA ASP A 98 -7.72 -10.40 6.91
C ASP A 98 -6.37 -11.15 6.92
N PHE A 99 -5.80 -11.42 5.75
CA PHE A 99 -4.50 -12.06 5.62
C PHE A 99 -3.39 -11.22 6.24
N LEU A 100 -3.30 -9.96 5.83
CA LEU A 100 -2.27 -9.04 6.31
C LEU A 100 -2.45 -8.74 7.82
N ARG A 101 -3.69 -8.66 8.32
CA ARG A 101 -3.99 -8.56 9.77
C ARG A 101 -3.52 -9.80 10.51
N LYS A 102 -3.79 -11.01 10.00
CA LYS A 102 -3.31 -12.27 10.60
C LYS A 102 -1.79 -12.34 10.62
N LYS A 103 -1.13 -11.76 9.62
CA LYS A 103 0.32 -11.61 9.56
C LYS A 103 0.85 -10.49 10.46
N GLY A 104 -0.03 -9.69 11.07
CA GLY A 104 0.32 -8.52 11.88
C GLY A 104 1.07 -7.45 11.10
N LEU A 105 0.77 -7.35 9.80
CA LEU A 105 1.25 -6.32 8.87
C LEU A 105 0.28 -5.13 8.81
N LEU A 106 -0.98 -5.36 9.20
CA LEU A 106 -2.01 -4.34 9.31
C LEU A 106 -2.57 -4.30 10.72
N LEU A 107 -2.89 -3.08 11.15
CA LEU A 107 -3.75 -2.81 12.29
C LEU A 107 -5.06 -2.21 11.76
N VAL A 108 -6.19 -2.83 12.11
CA VAL A 108 -7.55 -2.32 11.85
C VAL A 108 -8.06 -1.86 13.21
N THR A 109 -8.47 -0.60 13.34
CA THR A 109 -8.87 0.03 14.63
C THR A 109 -10.22 0.71 14.50
#